data_AF-A0A3M8F4C0-F1
#
_entry.id   AF-A0A3M8F4C0-F1
#
_cell.length_a   1.000
_cell.length_b   1.000
_cell.length_c   1.000
_cell.angle_alpha   90.00
_cell.angle_beta   90.00
_cell.angle_gamma   90.00
#
_symmetry.space_group_name_H-M   'P 1'
#
loop_
_entity.id
_entity.type
_entity.pdbx_description
1 polymer ?
#
loop_
_entity_poly.entity_id
_entity_poly.type
_entity_poly.pdbx_seq_one_letter_code
_entity_poly.pdbx_strand_id
1 'polypeptide(L)'
;MEGAAVVRGGAVLVDGAVTLDGVQLDVPSQKLLVQGVSGTVPLSLDTTPGVPRRHREEGGFARGRYQQLLDELRNAAATGSTLRIGTVHLGPLELGETTLALRGGEGRVEIVSLRSSLHEGAILGRGFVATRGGLAYGSDILISDLSLRRFCDALPKIRGYVSGRLDGVVSLYGEGQGLDGLDGFVDLWARESDAERMLLSKEFLQRLAGKKLRGFFFRDDRPFDRGEVSAYLEEGYLTFTVLDFSHTNLLGVKDLSVSVAPVQNRIALDHLLGALKEAAARGKSVQGEEEPPPEHPPPPADFQWRD
;
A
#
# COMPACT_ATOMS: atom_id res chain seq x y z
N MET A 1 20.10 7.77 -25.52
CA MET A 1 20.66 6.95 -24.43
C MET A 1 22.12 7.36 -24.30
N GLU A 2 22.53 7.79 -23.11
CA GLU A 2 23.91 8.18 -22.82
C GLU A 2 24.38 7.36 -21.61
N GLY A 3 25.63 6.91 -21.61
CA GLY A 3 26.16 6.10 -20.50
C GLY A 3 27.67 5.93 -20.53
N ALA A 4 28.23 5.63 -19.37
CA ALA A 4 29.63 5.31 -19.14
C ALA A 4 29.73 3.95 -18.44
N ALA A 5 30.66 3.11 -18.90
CA ALA A 5 30.93 1.81 -18.31
C ALA A 5 32.39 1.73 -17.84
N VAL A 6 32.59 1.32 -16.60
CA VAL A 6 33.90 1.06 -16.02
C VAL A 6 34.00 -0.42 -15.66
N VAL A 7 34.97 -1.11 -16.26
CA VAL A 7 35.24 -2.52 -16.00
C VAL A 7 36.55 -2.65 -15.24
N ARG A 8 36.52 -3.25 -14.05
CA ARG A 8 37.73 -3.54 -13.25
C ARG A 8 37.63 -4.92 -12.62
N GLY A 9 38.51 -5.85 -13.02
CA GLY A 9 38.69 -7.13 -12.34
C GLY A 9 37.44 -8.03 -12.26
N GLY A 10 36.56 -7.99 -13.26
CA GLY A 10 35.30 -8.76 -13.29
C GLY A 10 34.09 -8.04 -12.68
N ALA A 11 34.29 -6.87 -12.06
CA ALA A 11 33.22 -5.96 -11.67
C ALA A 11 32.91 -4.96 -12.79
N VAL A 12 31.62 -4.74 -13.03
CA VAL A 12 31.11 -3.77 -14.00
C VAL A 12 30.27 -2.74 -13.25
N LEU A 13 30.68 -1.47 -13.36
CA LEU A 13 29.86 -0.32 -13.01
C LEU A 13 29.38 0.33 -14.30
N VAL A 14 28.06 0.40 -14.49
CA VAL A 14 27.43 1.09 -15.61
C VAL A 14 26.54 2.20 -15.07
N ASP A 15 26.85 3.44 -15.44
CA ASP A 15 26.00 4.59 -15.17
C ASP A 15 25.50 5.17 -16.49
N GLY A 16 24.26 5.64 -16.51
CA GLY A 16 23.68 6.25 -17.70
C GLY A 16 22.34 6.89 -17.45
N ALA A 17 21.68 7.28 -18.53
CA ALA A 17 20.35 7.85 -18.47
C ALA A 17 19.52 7.46 -19.70
N VAL A 18 18.24 7.21 -19.45
CA VAL A 18 17.22 6.99 -20.47
C VAL A 18 16.22 8.13 -20.41
N THR A 19 16.05 8.82 -21.53
CA THR A 19 15.01 9.84 -21.69
C THR A 19 13.82 9.22 -22.39
N LEU A 20 12.66 9.38 -21.79
CA LEU A 20 11.37 8.88 -22.24
C LEU A 20 10.52 10.07 -22.69
N ASP A 21 9.76 9.86 -23.75
CA ASP A 21 8.83 10.86 -24.28
C ASP A 21 7.52 10.16 -24.67
N GLY A 22 6.45 10.42 -23.93
CA GLY A 22 5.12 9.87 -24.20
C GLY A 22 5.02 8.34 -24.14
N VAL A 23 5.86 7.66 -23.37
CA VAL A 23 5.87 6.18 -23.30
C VAL A 23 4.62 5.67 -22.59
N GLN A 24 4.08 4.56 -23.10
CA GLN A 24 2.99 3.80 -22.50
C GLN A 24 3.46 2.37 -22.22
N LEU A 25 3.08 1.85 -21.05
CA LEU A 25 3.27 0.47 -20.65
C LEU A 25 1.92 -0.13 -20.30
N ASP A 26 1.53 -1.18 -21.02
CA ASP A 26 0.34 -1.98 -20.71
C ASP A 26 0.80 -3.39 -20.34
N VAL A 27 0.48 -3.82 -19.13
CA VAL A 27 0.72 -5.18 -18.64
C VAL A 27 -0.64 -5.78 -18.26
N PRO A 28 -1.40 -6.32 -19.24
CA PRO A 28 -2.76 -6.78 -19.01
C PRO A 28 -2.86 -7.88 -17.95
N SER A 29 -1.85 -8.75 -17.86
CA SER A 29 -1.77 -9.82 -16.86
C SER A 29 -1.77 -9.31 -15.42
N GLN A 30 -1.29 -8.08 -15.20
CA GLN A 30 -1.27 -7.43 -13.89
C GLN A 30 -2.37 -6.38 -13.74
N LYS A 31 -3.21 -6.18 -14.78
CA LYS A 31 -4.16 -5.06 -14.88
C LYS A 31 -3.49 -3.71 -14.62
N LEU A 32 -2.24 -3.58 -15.08
CA LEU A 32 -1.42 -2.39 -14.92
C LEU A 32 -1.35 -1.65 -16.24
N LEU A 33 -1.78 -0.39 -16.24
CA LEU A 33 -1.65 0.52 -17.36
C LEU A 33 -0.95 1.79 -16.88
N VAL A 34 0.17 2.14 -17.50
CA VAL A 34 0.95 3.34 -17.22
C VAL A 34 1.00 4.17 -18.50
N GLN A 35 0.56 5.43 -18.44
CA GLN A 35 0.46 6.29 -19.61
C GLN A 35 1.16 7.63 -19.40
N GLY A 36 1.64 8.22 -20.50
CA GLY A 36 2.23 9.55 -20.53
C GLY A 36 3.56 9.63 -19.79
N VAL A 37 4.37 8.58 -19.82
CA VAL A 37 5.67 8.56 -19.15
C VAL A 37 6.67 9.41 -19.94
N SER A 38 7.15 10.48 -19.30
CA SER A 38 8.06 11.45 -19.91
C SER A 38 9.10 11.95 -18.91
N GLY A 39 10.32 12.19 -19.36
CA GLY A 39 11.42 12.66 -18.52
C GLY A 39 12.61 11.71 -18.53
N THR A 40 13.49 11.82 -17.54
CA THR A 40 14.78 11.10 -17.55
C THR A 40 14.88 10.15 -16.36
N VAL A 41 15.16 8.88 -16.66
CA VAL A 41 15.44 7.83 -15.68
C VAL A 41 16.95 7.59 -15.66
N PRO A 42 17.64 7.90 -14.56
CA PRO A 42 19.03 7.52 -14.42
C PRO A 42 19.14 6.01 -14.24
N LEU A 43 20.17 5.42 -14.83
CA LEU A 43 20.52 4.03 -14.71
C LEU A 43 21.83 3.94 -13.93
N SER A 44 21.89 3.04 -12.95
CA SER A 44 23.12 2.74 -12.23
C SER A 44 23.14 1.27 -11.86
N LEU A 45 24.08 0.53 -12.43
CA LEU A 45 24.27 -0.91 -12.26
C LEU A 45 25.67 -1.15 -11.70
N ASP A 46 25.76 -1.87 -10.58
CA ASP A 46 27.03 -2.31 -10.02
C ASP A 46 26.97 -3.81 -9.75
N THR A 47 27.78 -4.58 -10.47
CA THR A 47 27.83 -6.04 -10.34
C THR A 47 28.88 -6.50 -9.32
N THR A 48 29.48 -5.58 -8.56
CA THR A 48 30.50 -5.91 -7.56
C THR A 48 29.90 -6.81 -6.48
N PRO A 49 30.59 -7.92 -6.11
CA PRO A 49 30.19 -8.74 -4.97
C PRO A 49 30.09 -7.90 -3.70
N GLY A 50 29.02 -8.10 -2.94
CA GLY A 50 28.77 -7.37 -1.70
C GLY A 50 27.49 -7.85 -1.04
N VAL A 51 27.19 -7.33 0.15
CA VAL A 51 25.87 -7.48 0.75
C VAL A 51 25.03 -6.31 0.27
N PRO A 52 23.82 -6.52 -0.26
CA PRO A 52 22.89 -5.44 -0.53
C PRO A 52 22.77 -4.58 0.73
N ARG A 53 23.12 -3.30 0.63
CA ARG A 53 22.99 -2.41 1.79
C ARG A 53 21.50 -2.17 2.02
N ARG A 54 20.93 -2.83 3.03
CA ARG A 54 19.67 -2.42 3.64
C ARG A 54 19.72 -0.92 3.88
N HIS A 55 18.73 -0.19 3.37
CA HIS A 55 18.58 1.20 3.75
C HIS A 55 18.13 1.22 5.20
N ARG A 56 19.08 1.44 6.10
CA ARG A 56 18.80 1.58 7.52
C ARG A 56 18.30 3.00 7.78
N GLU A 57 17.01 3.21 7.55
CA GLU A 57 16.24 4.24 8.27
C GLU A 57 15.03 3.59 8.97
N GLU A 58 15.27 2.45 9.62
CA GLU A 58 14.35 1.92 10.65
C GLU A 58 14.19 3.00 11.75
N GLY A 59 13.08 3.74 11.69
CA GLY A 59 12.73 4.80 12.64
C GLY A 59 12.47 6.19 12.04
N GLY A 60 12.72 6.38 10.73
CA GLY A 60 12.42 7.63 10.03
C GLY A 60 10.92 7.82 9.79
N PHE A 61 10.32 6.84 9.12
CA PHE A 61 8.89 6.77 8.84
C PHE A 61 8.15 6.12 10.00
N ALA A 62 7.44 6.92 10.79
CA ALA A 62 6.62 6.42 11.89
C ALA A 62 5.46 7.38 12.13
N ARG A 63 4.34 6.87 12.64
CA ARG A 63 3.15 7.68 12.96
C ARG A 63 3.45 8.88 13.86
N GLY A 64 4.33 8.72 14.85
CA GLY A 64 4.76 9.81 15.73
C GLY A 64 5.47 10.98 15.02
N ARG A 65 5.98 10.78 13.80
CA ARG A 65 6.63 11.81 12.97
C ARG A 65 5.79 12.23 11.77
N TYR A 66 4.54 11.77 11.67
CA TYR A 66 3.71 11.95 10.48
C TYR A 66 3.65 13.39 9.97
N GLN A 67 3.35 14.37 10.85
CA GLN A 67 3.25 15.78 10.44
C GLN A 67 4.59 16.34 9.94
N GLN A 68 5.69 16.00 10.62
CA GLN A 68 7.03 16.37 10.19
C GLN A 68 7.36 15.76 8.82
N LEU A 69 7.09 14.47 8.61
CA LEU A 69 7.33 13.78 7.34
C LEU A 69 6.48 14.37 6.22
N LEU A 70 5.22 14.71 6.51
CA LEU A 70 4.32 15.34 5.55
C LEU A 70 4.89 16.67 5.07
N ASP A 71 5.36 17.52 5.98
CA ASP A 71 5.98 18.80 5.65
C ASP A 71 7.31 18.62 4.91
N GLU A 72 8.16 17.70 5.34
CA GLU A 72 9.43 17.39 4.69
C GLU A 72 9.24 16.90 3.26
N LEU A 73 8.28 15.99 3.02
CA LEU A 73 8.02 15.43 1.70
C LEU A 73 7.30 16.42 0.78
N ARG A 74 6.40 17.25 1.32
CA ARG A 74 5.73 18.33 0.55
C ARG A 74 6.71 19.42 0.14
N ASN A 75 7.74 19.68 0.93
CA ASN A 75 8.72 20.73 0.65
C ASN A 75 10.06 20.21 0.12
N ALA A 76 10.21 18.89 -0.05
CA ALA A 76 11.41 18.29 -0.59
C ALA A 76 11.75 18.90 -1.95
N ALA A 77 12.95 19.47 -2.05
CA ALA A 77 13.47 20.00 -3.30
C ALA A 77 13.62 18.86 -4.32
N ALA A 78 13.09 19.07 -5.53
CA ALA A 78 13.26 18.13 -6.63
C ALA A 78 14.70 18.22 -7.16
N THR A 79 15.62 17.52 -6.50
CA THR A 79 17.01 17.40 -6.96
C THR A 79 17.18 16.15 -7.81
N GLY A 80 17.90 16.26 -8.93
CA GLY A 80 18.18 15.14 -9.84
C GLY A 80 17.34 15.21 -11.11
N SER A 81 17.19 14.06 -11.77
CA SER A 81 16.38 13.92 -12.98
C SER A 81 14.89 13.82 -12.62
N THR A 82 14.02 14.41 -13.43
CA THR A 82 12.57 14.33 -13.20
C THR A 82 11.95 13.32 -14.15
N LEU A 83 11.07 12.47 -13.61
CA LEU A 83 10.19 11.59 -14.37
C LEU A 83 8.74 11.96 -14.04
N ARG A 84 7.93 12.18 -15.07
CA ARG A 84 6.50 12.43 -14.96
C ARG A 84 5.75 11.26 -15.59
N ILE A 85 4.69 10.83 -14.92
CA ILE A 85 3.79 9.78 -15.36
C ILE A 85 2.40 10.39 -15.33
N GLY A 86 1.71 10.42 -16.47
CA GLY A 86 0.39 11.04 -16.57
C GLY A 86 -0.65 10.33 -15.71
N THR A 87 -0.76 9.00 -15.87
CA THR A 87 -1.73 8.19 -15.12
C THR A 87 -1.16 6.79 -14.89
N VAL A 88 -1.45 6.23 -13.71
CA VAL A 88 -1.19 4.82 -13.39
C VAL A 88 -2.49 4.17 -12.96
N HIS A 89 -2.94 3.19 -13.71
CA HIS A 89 -4.06 2.33 -13.33
C HIS A 89 -3.53 0.99 -12.85
N LEU A 90 -3.94 0.58 -11.65
CA LEU A 90 -3.73 -0.76 -11.11
C LEU A 90 -5.10 -1.37 -10.76
N GLY A 91 -5.67 -2.10 -11.70
CA GLY A 91 -7.04 -2.59 -11.60
C GLY A 91 -8.03 -1.42 -11.43
N PRO A 92 -8.74 -1.32 -10.30
CA PRO A 92 -9.71 -0.25 -10.03
C PRO A 92 -9.06 1.01 -9.44
N LEU A 93 -7.78 0.94 -9.04
CA LEU A 93 -7.07 2.05 -8.45
C LEU A 93 -6.47 2.89 -9.56
N GLU A 94 -6.66 4.20 -9.46
CA GLU A 94 -6.13 5.18 -10.38
C GLU A 94 -5.33 6.19 -9.58
N LEU A 95 -4.02 6.19 -9.81
CA LEU A 95 -3.16 7.27 -9.39
C LEU A 95 -3.25 8.38 -10.42
N GLY A 96 -3.43 9.60 -9.92
CA GLY A 96 -3.29 10.79 -10.74
C GLY A 96 -1.84 10.99 -11.19
N GLU A 97 -1.58 12.18 -11.71
CA GLU A 97 -0.26 12.54 -12.19
C GLU A 97 0.81 12.29 -11.12
N THR A 98 1.79 11.47 -11.49
CA THR A 98 2.86 11.04 -10.60
C THR A 98 4.17 11.65 -11.06
N THR A 99 4.83 12.37 -10.14
CA THR A 99 6.13 12.98 -10.37
C THR A 99 7.17 12.36 -9.46
N LEU A 100 8.29 11.92 -10.05
CA LEU A 100 9.44 11.38 -9.36
C LEU A 100 10.65 12.28 -9.58
N ALA A 101 11.40 12.56 -8.52
CA ALA A 101 12.76 13.09 -8.60
C ALA A 101 13.74 11.95 -8.34
N LEU A 102 14.63 11.70 -9.30
CA LEU A 102 15.49 10.52 -9.38
C LEU A 102 16.96 10.91 -9.35
N ARG A 103 17.77 10.12 -8.64
CA ARG A 103 19.23 10.24 -8.64
C ARG A 103 19.85 8.87 -8.86
N GLY A 104 20.81 8.76 -9.78
CA GLY A 104 21.56 7.53 -10.00
C GLY A 104 23.02 7.69 -9.64
N GLY A 105 23.65 6.61 -9.17
CA GLY A 105 25.08 6.49 -8.96
C GLY A 105 25.44 5.32 -8.05
N GLU A 106 26.66 4.81 -8.19
CA GLU A 106 27.22 3.74 -7.34
C GLU A 106 26.38 2.44 -7.27
N GLY A 107 25.70 2.09 -8.37
CA GLY A 107 24.85 0.91 -8.46
C GLY A 107 23.47 1.09 -7.84
N ARG A 108 23.05 2.33 -7.59
CA ARG A 108 21.79 2.68 -6.94
C ARG A 108 21.05 3.76 -7.72
N VAL A 109 19.73 3.60 -7.83
CA VAL A 109 18.79 4.62 -8.28
C VAL A 109 17.90 4.97 -7.10
N GLU A 110 17.94 6.21 -6.66
CA GLU A 110 17.15 6.75 -5.57
C GLU A 110 15.96 7.54 -6.11
N ILE A 111 14.80 7.31 -5.52
CA ILE A 111 13.62 8.15 -5.62
C ILE A 111 13.71 9.14 -4.45
N VAL A 112 14.23 10.33 -4.73
CA VAL A 112 14.43 11.41 -3.75
C VAL A 112 13.09 12.00 -3.31
N SER A 113 12.13 12.05 -4.23
CA SER A 113 10.76 12.42 -3.93
C SER A 113 9.81 11.74 -4.90
N LEU A 114 8.75 11.14 -4.38
CA LEU A 114 7.57 10.69 -5.09
C LEU A 114 6.41 11.58 -4.68
N ARG A 115 5.62 12.04 -5.66
CA ARG A 115 4.37 12.77 -5.45
C ARG A 115 3.32 12.27 -6.40
N SER A 116 2.16 11.92 -5.86
CA SER A 116 1.00 11.46 -6.61
C SER A 116 -0.28 11.77 -5.83
N SER A 117 -1.43 11.47 -6.42
CA SER A 117 -2.73 11.57 -5.79
C SER A 117 -3.53 10.28 -5.97
N LEU A 118 -4.27 9.89 -4.94
CA LEU A 118 -5.18 8.75 -4.97
C LEU A 118 -6.46 9.12 -4.23
N HIS A 119 -7.61 8.99 -4.86
CA HIS A 119 -8.93 9.18 -4.22
C HIS A 119 -9.03 10.44 -3.34
N GLU A 120 -8.74 11.61 -3.92
CA GLU A 120 -8.71 12.94 -3.26
C GLU A 120 -7.57 13.15 -2.25
N GLY A 121 -6.81 12.11 -1.92
CA GLY A 121 -5.63 12.19 -1.07
C GLY A 121 -4.32 12.36 -1.83
N ALA A 122 -3.26 12.64 -1.08
CA ALA A 122 -1.90 12.71 -1.56
C ALA A 122 -1.12 11.44 -1.18
N ILE A 123 -0.32 10.96 -2.13
CA ILE A 123 0.70 9.93 -1.90
C ILE A 123 2.05 10.59 -2.08
N LEU A 124 2.85 10.57 -1.03
CA LEU A 124 4.20 11.12 -1.00
C LEU A 124 5.17 10.03 -0.62
N GLY A 125 6.42 10.11 -1.04
CA GLY A 125 7.37 9.08 -0.64
C GLY A 125 8.79 9.27 -1.11
N ARG A 126 9.61 8.28 -0.76
CA ARG A 126 10.99 8.10 -1.19
C ARG A 126 11.23 6.62 -1.41
N GLY A 127 12.32 6.27 -2.06
CA GLY A 127 12.65 4.88 -2.29
C GLY A 127 13.95 4.70 -3.03
N PHE A 128 14.27 3.47 -3.37
CA PHE A 128 15.45 3.14 -4.13
C PHE A 128 15.36 1.77 -4.79
N VAL A 129 16.24 1.58 -5.77
CA VAL A 129 16.64 0.29 -6.31
C VAL A 129 18.17 0.25 -6.30
N ALA A 130 18.75 -0.82 -5.79
CA ALA A 130 20.18 -1.06 -5.72
C ALA A 130 20.52 -2.42 -6.31
N THR A 131 21.70 -2.54 -6.91
CA THR A 131 22.13 -3.74 -7.64
C THR A 131 23.43 -4.37 -7.12
N ARG A 132 24.20 -3.62 -6.31
CA ARG A 132 25.44 -4.10 -5.70
C ARG A 132 25.14 -5.25 -4.74
N GLY A 133 25.75 -6.41 -5.00
CA GLY A 133 25.53 -7.61 -4.18
C GLY A 133 24.20 -8.34 -4.42
N GLY A 134 23.42 -7.93 -5.42
CA GLY A 134 22.08 -8.45 -5.70
C GLY A 134 21.06 -7.31 -5.86
N LEU A 135 19.86 -7.66 -6.37
CA LEU A 135 18.75 -6.71 -6.45
C LEU A 135 18.20 -6.46 -5.05
N ALA A 136 18.23 -5.21 -4.60
CA ALA A 136 17.52 -4.75 -3.42
C ALA A 136 16.72 -3.51 -3.74
N TYR A 137 15.57 -3.35 -3.11
CA TYR A 137 14.70 -2.21 -3.34
C TYR A 137 13.97 -1.84 -2.06
N GLY A 138 13.57 -0.59 -1.96
CA GLY A 138 12.80 -0.12 -0.83
C GLY A 138 11.98 1.12 -1.17
N SER A 139 10.90 1.31 -0.44
CA SER A 139 10.00 2.44 -0.59
C SER A 139 9.38 2.80 0.74
N ASP A 140 9.43 4.09 1.05
CA ASP A 140 8.74 4.72 2.16
C ASP A 140 7.65 5.64 1.60
N ILE A 141 6.41 5.39 1.99
CA ILE A 141 5.22 6.06 1.46
C ILE A 141 4.43 6.66 2.62
N LEU A 142 4.04 7.91 2.44
CA LEU A 142 3.12 8.63 3.28
C LEU A 142 1.81 8.82 2.51
N ILE A 143 0.72 8.42 3.16
CA ILE A 143 -0.65 8.62 2.68
C ILE A 143 -1.23 9.77 3.49
N SER A 144 -1.79 10.76 2.80
CA SER A 144 -2.43 11.91 3.43
C SER A 144 -3.78 12.16 2.84
N ASP A 145 -4.78 12.21 3.71
CA ASP A 145 -6.12 12.68 3.39
C ASP A 145 -6.79 11.87 2.27
N LEU A 146 -6.61 10.55 2.27
CA LEU A 146 -7.22 9.60 1.33
C LEU A 146 -8.71 9.44 1.69
N SER A 147 -9.64 9.61 0.73
CA SER A 147 -11.07 9.36 0.98
C SER A 147 -11.39 7.86 0.96
N LEU A 148 -11.78 7.30 2.11
CA LEU A 148 -12.23 5.91 2.19
C LEU A 148 -13.52 5.68 1.40
N ARG A 149 -14.43 6.66 1.38
CA ARG A 149 -15.64 6.61 0.55
C ARG A 149 -15.30 6.46 -0.92
N ARG A 150 -14.39 7.30 -1.46
CA ARG A 150 -13.99 7.23 -2.87
C ARG A 150 -13.24 5.95 -3.19
N PHE A 151 -12.39 5.49 -2.28
CA PHE A 151 -11.71 4.21 -2.40
C PHE A 151 -12.72 3.05 -2.49
N CYS A 152 -13.69 3.00 -1.58
CA CYS A 152 -14.75 1.99 -1.61
C CYS A 152 -15.63 2.11 -2.86
N ASP A 153 -15.95 3.31 -3.32
CA ASP A 153 -16.72 3.53 -4.55
C ASP A 153 -16.01 2.99 -5.80
N ALA A 154 -14.68 2.97 -5.81
CA ALA A 154 -13.90 2.36 -6.90
C ALA A 154 -13.97 0.82 -6.91
N LEU A 155 -14.37 0.20 -5.79
CA LEU A 155 -14.37 -1.26 -5.58
C LEU A 155 -15.81 -1.80 -5.45
N PRO A 156 -16.40 -2.38 -6.52
CA PRO A 156 -17.81 -2.73 -6.56
C PRO A 156 -18.30 -3.62 -5.41
N LYS A 157 -17.50 -4.59 -4.96
CA LYS A 157 -17.90 -5.55 -3.91
C LYS A 157 -17.91 -4.98 -2.50
N ILE A 158 -17.25 -3.84 -2.28
CA ILE A 158 -17.13 -3.17 -0.97
C ILE A 158 -17.63 -1.72 -1.01
N ARG A 159 -18.39 -1.37 -2.06
CA ARG A 159 -18.92 -0.03 -2.24
C ARG A 159 -19.72 0.41 -1.03
N GLY A 160 -19.39 1.59 -0.51
CA GLY A 160 -20.06 2.22 0.63
C GLY A 160 -19.73 1.61 2.00
N TYR A 161 -18.80 0.66 2.11
CA TYR A 161 -18.58 -0.10 3.35
C TYR A 161 -18.02 0.72 4.50
N VAL A 162 -17.15 1.67 4.16
CA VAL A 162 -16.51 2.55 5.12
C VAL A 162 -16.35 3.93 4.50
N SER A 163 -16.42 4.94 5.37
CA SER A 163 -16.11 6.33 5.04
C SER A 163 -15.27 6.95 6.16
N GLY A 164 -14.51 7.99 5.81
CA GLY A 164 -13.56 8.69 6.66
C GLY A 164 -12.33 9.10 5.85
N ARG A 165 -11.51 10.00 6.41
CA ARG A 165 -10.22 10.35 5.80
C ARG A 165 -9.14 9.44 6.38
N LEU A 166 -8.32 8.85 5.53
CA LEU A 166 -7.25 7.94 5.89
C LEU A 166 -5.90 8.66 5.75
N ASP A 167 -5.13 8.64 6.82
CA ASP A 167 -3.71 8.98 6.81
C ASP A 167 -2.90 7.73 7.15
N GLY A 168 -1.62 7.73 6.78
CA GLY A 168 -0.78 6.61 7.14
C GLY A 168 0.65 6.69 6.64
N VAL A 169 1.44 5.74 7.11
CA VAL A 169 2.81 5.50 6.67
C VAL A 169 2.98 4.03 6.31
N VAL A 170 3.75 3.77 5.26
CA VAL A 170 4.07 2.44 4.76
C VAL A 170 5.56 2.41 4.45
N SER A 171 6.26 1.39 4.91
CA SER A 171 7.63 1.09 4.52
C SER A 171 7.67 -0.31 3.97
N LEU A 172 8.31 -0.48 2.82
CA LEU A 172 8.52 -1.77 2.18
C LEU A 172 9.98 -1.87 1.77
N TYR A 173 10.58 -3.02 2.02
CA TYR A 173 11.93 -3.38 1.61
C TYR A 173 11.92 -4.78 1.02
N GLY A 174 12.76 -5.03 0.03
CA GLY A 174 12.90 -6.35 -0.57
C GLY A 174 14.31 -6.63 -1.06
N GLU A 175 14.69 -7.90 -0.97
CA GLU A 175 15.90 -8.45 -1.59
C GLU A 175 15.52 -9.57 -2.57
N GLY A 176 16.22 -9.65 -3.69
CA GLY A 176 15.99 -10.67 -4.73
C GLY A 176 14.73 -10.41 -5.56
N GLN A 177 14.07 -11.50 -5.98
CA GLN A 177 12.86 -11.46 -6.80
C GLN A 177 11.68 -12.09 -6.05
N GLY A 178 10.48 -11.55 -6.25
CA GLY A 178 9.25 -12.10 -5.68
C GLY A 178 8.80 -11.41 -4.40
N LEU A 179 7.77 -12.00 -3.76
CA LEU A 179 7.15 -11.47 -2.54
C LEU A 179 7.76 -12.03 -1.26
N ASP A 180 8.41 -13.19 -1.32
CA ASP A 180 8.94 -13.92 -0.16
C ASP A 180 10.12 -13.21 0.51
N GLY A 181 10.81 -12.32 -0.20
CA GLY A 181 11.91 -11.50 0.33
C GLY A 181 11.47 -10.11 0.81
N LEU A 182 10.17 -9.86 0.94
CA LEU A 182 9.63 -8.57 1.35
C LEU A 182 9.49 -8.46 2.86
N ASP A 183 10.04 -7.38 3.40
CA ASP A 183 9.92 -6.95 4.79
C ASP A 183 9.33 -5.52 4.84
N GLY A 184 8.66 -5.16 5.93
CA GLY A 184 8.13 -3.80 6.05
C GLY A 184 7.12 -3.61 7.17
N PHE A 185 6.46 -2.46 7.13
CA PHE A 185 5.33 -2.18 8.00
C PHE A 185 4.35 -1.23 7.35
N VAL A 186 3.15 -1.20 7.91
CA VAL A 186 2.10 -0.27 7.58
C VAL A 186 1.44 0.18 8.88
N ASP A 187 1.18 1.49 8.99
CA ASP A 187 0.40 2.09 10.06
C ASP A 187 -0.55 3.12 9.46
N LEU A 188 -1.85 2.81 9.51
CA LEU A 188 -2.93 3.61 8.92
C LEU A 188 -3.94 3.97 10.01
N TRP A 189 -4.45 5.20 9.96
CA TRP A 189 -5.51 5.64 10.84
C TRP A 189 -6.52 6.51 10.12
N ALA A 190 -7.78 6.31 10.45
CA ALA A 190 -8.89 7.09 9.97
C ALA A 190 -9.16 8.28 10.91
N ARG A 191 -9.62 9.38 10.33
CA ARG A 191 -10.11 10.57 11.03
C ARG A 191 -11.34 11.13 10.36
N GLU A 192 -12.15 11.84 11.14
CA GLU A 192 -13.30 12.58 10.65
C GLU A 192 -12.82 13.89 10.01
N SER A 193 -13.59 14.39 9.05
CA SER A 193 -13.40 15.72 8.45
C SER A 193 -14.75 16.31 8.09
N ASP A 194 -14.79 17.62 7.87
CA ASP A 194 -16.01 18.31 7.41
C ASP A 194 -16.55 17.75 6.08
N ALA A 195 -15.66 17.20 5.24
CA ALA A 195 -16.01 16.62 3.95
C ALA A 195 -16.45 15.15 4.02
N GLU A 196 -16.07 14.43 5.07
CA GLU A 196 -16.27 12.98 5.16
C GLU A 196 -16.31 12.50 6.62
N ARG A 197 -17.47 11.93 6.99
CA ARG A 197 -17.73 11.37 8.32
C ARG A 197 -17.15 9.97 8.44
N MET A 198 -16.80 9.57 9.67
CA MET A 198 -16.36 8.20 9.97
C MET A 198 -17.57 7.30 10.19
N LEU A 199 -17.98 6.56 9.15
CA LEU A 199 -19.11 5.62 9.21
C LEU A 199 -18.70 4.23 8.69
N LEU A 200 -19.20 3.19 9.36
CA LEU A 200 -19.24 1.82 8.87
C LEU A 200 -20.66 1.48 8.42
N SER A 201 -20.78 0.93 7.21
CA SER A 201 -22.10 0.63 6.66
C SER A 201 -22.73 -0.57 7.33
N LYS A 202 -24.07 -0.57 7.41
CA LYS A 202 -24.80 -1.75 7.90
C LYS A 202 -24.49 -3.01 7.10
N GLU A 203 -24.26 -2.91 5.78
CA GLU A 203 -23.94 -4.05 4.92
C GLU A 203 -22.59 -4.66 5.29
N PHE A 204 -21.59 -3.82 5.61
CA PHE A 204 -20.29 -4.27 6.08
C PHE A 204 -20.42 -5.01 7.42
N LEU A 205 -21.13 -4.40 8.39
CA LEU A 205 -21.35 -4.99 9.71
C LEU A 205 -22.13 -6.31 9.63
N GLN A 206 -23.14 -6.39 8.76
CA GLN A 206 -23.90 -7.61 8.48
C GLN A 206 -23.08 -8.69 7.78
N ARG A 207 -22.06 -8.32 6.98
CA ARG A 207 -21.11 -9.28 6.42
C ARG A 207 -20.17 -9.82 7.50
N LEU A 208 -19.62 -8.95 8.34
CA LEU A 208 -18.73 -9.33 9.44
C LEU A 208 -19.42 -10.21 10.48
N ALA A 209 -20.65 -9.87 10.88
CA ALA A 209 -21.37 -10.57 11.95
C ALA A 209 -21.87 -11.98 11.55
N GLY A 210 -21.68 -12.38 10.28
CA GLY A 210 -22.06 -13.70 9.78
C GLY A 210 -23.57 -13.98 9.79
N LYS A 211 -23.97 -15.20 9.45
CA LYS A 211 -25.40 -15.56 9.28
C LYS A 211 -26.24 -15.44 10.57
N LYS A 212 -25.63 -15.53 11.76
CA LYS A 212 -26.34 -15.60 13.04
C LYS A 212 -26.78 -14.25 13.60
N LEU A 213 -26.24 -13.13 13.10
CA LEU A 213 -26.45 -11.79 13.69
C LEU A 213 -26.98 -10.74 12.69
N ARG A 214 -27.23 -11.14 11.44
CA ARG A 214 -27.60 -10.27 10.31
C ARG A 214 -28.89 -9.44 10.45
N GLY A 215 -29.77 -9.73 11.41
CA GLY A 215 -31.12 -9.14 11.45
C GLY A 215 -31.47 -8.28 12.66
N PHE A 216 -30.73 -8.38 13.76
CA PHE A 216 -31.19 -7.78 15.03
C PHE A 216 -30.39 -6.54 15.47
N PHE A 217 -29.09 -6.46 15.16
CA PHE A 217 -28.20 -5.45 15.74
C PHE A 217 -27.73 -4.33 14.79
N PHE A 218 -27.78 -4.51 13.46
CA PHE A 218 -27.22 -3.56 12.48
C PHE A 218 -28.25 -3.14 11.42
N ARG A 219 -29.15 -2.22 11.80
CA ARG A 219 -30.19 -1.68 10.90
C ARG A 219 -29.74 -0.42 10.15
N ASP A 220 -28.83 0.33 10.74
CA ASP A 220 -28.32 1.61 10.26
C ASP A 220 -26.80 1.60 10.24
N ASP A 221 -26.23 2.52 9.46
CA ASP A 221 -24.80 2.79 9.45
C ASP A 221 -24.36 3.25 10.84
N ARG A 222 -23.16 2.83 11.26
CA ARG A 222 -22.66 3.10 12.61
C ARG A 222 -21.48 4.06 12.53
N PRO A 223 -21.49 5.16 13.31
CA PRO A 223 -20.31 5.97 13.47
C PRO A 223 -19.20 5.16 14.15
N PHE A 224 -17.96 5.52 13.87
CA PHE A 224 -16.79 5.02 14.59
C PHE A 224 -15.88 6.20 14.93
N ASP A 225 -15.26 6.18 16.10
CA ASP A 225 -14.37 7.24 16.59
C ASP A 225 -12.89 6.83 16.49
N ARG A 226 -12.61 5.53 16.34
CA ARG A 226 -11.28 4.98 16.12
C ARG A 226 -11.30 3.98 14.98
N GLY A 227 -10.46 4.21 13.98
CA GLY A 227 -10.21 3.26 12.88
C GLY A 227 -8.72 3.16 12.64
N GLU A 228 -8.09 2.07 13.04
CA GLU A 228 -6.63 1.90 12.98
C GLU A 228 -6.25 0.52 12.44
N VAL A 229 -5.25 0.50 11.56
CA VAL A 229 -4.67 -0.71 11.00
C VAL A 229 -3.15 -0.59 11.07
N SER A 230 -2.51 -1.46 11.85
CA SER A 230 -1.06 -1.55 11.92
C SER A 230 -0.65 -3.00 11.69
N ALA A 231 0.34 -3.21 10.82
CA ALA A 231 0.87 -4.52 10.51
C ALA A 231 2.35 -4.45 10.14
N TYR A 232 3.07 -5.54 10.38
CA TYR A 232 4.41 -5.74 9.83
C TYR A 232 4.37 -6.84 8.78
N LEU A 233 5.26 -6.72 7.80
CA LEU A 233 5.50 -7.70 6.75
C LEU A 233 6.86 -8.33 7.03
N GLU A 234 6.91 -9.65 7.06
CA GLU A 234 8.14 -10.42 7.24
C GLU A 234 8.08 -11.64 6.32
N GLU A 235 9.07 -11.76 5.44
CA GLU A 235 9.19 -12.85 4.47
C GLU A 235 7.90 -13.09 3.66
N GLY A 236 7.23 -12.01 3.23
CA GLY A 236 5.98 -12.10 2.46
C GLY A 236 4.70 -12.37 3.27
N TYR A 237 4.79 -12.42 4.60
CA TYR A 237 3.62 -12.58 5.47
C TYR A 237 3.31 -11.32 6.27
N LEU A 238 2.06 -10.87 6.16
CA LEU A 238 1.55 -9.71 6.88
C LEU A 238 0.97 -10.15 8.23
N THR A 239 1.48 -9.58 9.32
CA THR A 239 0.98 -9.82 10.67
C THR A 239 0.40 -8.53 11.26
N PHE A 240 -0.90 -8.53 11.52
CA PHE A 240 -1.63 -7.37 12.05
C PHE A 240 -1.39 -7.22 13.56
N THR A 241 -0.69 -6.17 13.97
CA THR A 241 -0.56 -5.82 15.40
C THR A 241 -1.78 -5.06 15.91
N VAL A 242 -2.43 -4.29 15.02
CA VAL A 242 -3.66 -3.56 15.31
C VAL A 242 -4.62 -3.70 14.12
N LEU A 243 -5.84 -4.12 14.41
CA LEU A 243 -7.02 -3.85 13.58
C LEU A 243 -8.11 -3.45 14.57
N ASP A 244 -8.50 -2.19 14.61
CA ASP A 244 -9.50 -1.67 15.53
C ASP A 244 -10.40 -0.68 14.81
N PHE A 245 -11.68 -1.04 14.66
CA PHE A 245 -12.76 -0.10 14.36
C PHE A 245 -13.72 -0.08 15.54
N SER A 246 -13.69 0.98 16.33
CA SER A 246 -14.53 1.12 17.52
C SER A 246 -15.25 2.46 17.61
N HIS A 247 -16.30 2.48 18.43
CA HIS A 247 -17.06 3.66 18.79
C HIS A 247 -17.33 3.64 20.29
N THR A 248 -17.16 4.78 20.95
CA THR A 248 -17.51 4.99 22.35
C THR A 248 -18.63 6.03 22.44
N ASN A 249 -19.76 5.67 23.04
CA ASN A 249 -20.88 6.59 23.16
C ASN A 249 -20.66 7.66 24.26
N LEU A 250 -21.58 8.62 24.36
CA LEU A 250 -21.51 9.73 25.34
C LEU A 250 -21.48 9.28 26.81
N LEU A 251 -21.85 8.02 27.11
CA LEU A 251 -21.80 7.43 28.44
C LEU A 251 -20.47 6.68 28.69
N GLY A 252 -19.53 6.71 27.75
CA GLY A 252 -18.24 6.03 27.84
C GLY A 252 -18.30 4.52 27.55
N VAL A 253 -19.42 4.01 27.05
CA VAL A 253 -19.61 2.58 26.74
C VAL A 253 -19.26 2.33 25.27
N LYS A 254 -18.47 1.29 25.00
CA LYS A 254 -18.16 0.85 23.64
C LYS A 254 -19.38 0.13 23.06
N ASP A 255 -20.02 0.73 22.05
CA ASP A 255 -21.18 0.16 21.36
C ASP A 255 -20.85 -0.35 19.94
N LEU A 256 -19.58 -0.22 19.55
CA LEU A 256 -18.97 -0.85 18.38
C LEU A 256 -17.51 -1.21 18.70
N SER A 257 -17.13 -2.45 18.42
CA SER A 257 -15.74 -2.91 18.50
C SER A 257 -15.52 -4.03 17.50
N VAL A 258 -14.83 -3.74 16.40
CA VAL A 258 -14.39 -4.72 15.42
C VAL A 258 -12.87 -4.81 15.52
N SER A 259 -12.37 -5.96 15.97
CA SER A 259 -10.94 -6.20 16.12
C SER A 259 -10.52 -7.61 15.72
N VAL A 260 -9.26 -7.79 15.32
CA VAL A 260 -8.70 -9.12 15.03
C VAL A 260 -8.26 -9.82 16.32
N ALA A 261 -8.51 -11.12 16.42
CA ALA A 261 -8.02 -11.95 17.51
C ALA A 261 -6.48 -12.11 17.42
N PRO A 262 -5.73 -11.93 18.52
CA PRO A 262 -4.26 -11.95 18.50
C PRO A 262 -3.60 -13.25 18.01
N VAL A 263 -4.34 -14.37 17.98
CA VAL A 263 -3.77 -15.72 17.74
C VAL A 263 -3.79 -16.11 16.25
N GLN A 264 -4.51 -15.38 15.39
CA GLN A 264 -4.69 -15.69 13.95
C GLN A 264 -4.59 -14.44 13.07
N ASN A 265 -3.68 -13.53 13.41
CA ASN A 265 -3.54 -12.22 12.78
C ASN A 265 -2.53 -12.19 11.62
N ARG A 266 -2.21 -13.35 11.02
CA ARG A 266 -1.24 -13.47 9.91
C ARG A 266 -1.95 -13.88 8.62
N ILE A 267 -1.65 -13.16 7.53
CA ILE A 267 -2.11 -13.47 6.17
C ILE A 267 -0.93 -13.41 5.20
N ALA A 268 -0.86 -14.33 4.26
CA ALA A 268 0.13 -14.25 3.19
C ALA A 268 -0.20 -13.07 2.26
N LEU A 269 0.81 -12.30 1.85
CA LEU A 269 0.60 -11.08 1.07
C LEU A 269 -0.07 -11.36 -0.29
N ASP A 270 0.28 -12.48 -0.91
CA ASP A 270 -0.33 -12.96 -2.14
C ASP A 270 -1.84 -13.24 -1.99
N HIS A 271 -2.27 -13.84 -0.87
CA HIS A 271 -3.67 -14.04 -0.54
C HIS A 271 -4.41 -12.71 -0.38
N LEU A 272 -3.81 -11.72 0.30
CA LEU A 272 -4.39 -10.39 0.45
C LEU A 272 -4.56 -9.70 -0.92
N LEU A 273 -3.53 -9.76 -1.77
CA LEU A 273 -3.58 -9.21 -3.13
C LEU A 273 -4.62 -9.94 -3.99
N GLY A 274 -4.77 -11.26 -3.82
CA GLY A 274 -5.83 -12.05 -4.44
C GLY A 274 -7.23 -11.55 -4.04
N ALA A 275 -7.49 -11.40 -2.75
CA ALA A 275 -8.77 -10.90 -2.23
C ALA A 275 -9.09 -9.48 -2.74
N LEU A 276 -8.08 -8.60 -2.84
CA LEU A 276 -8.25 -7.26 -3.42
C LEU A 276 -8.60 -7.32 -4.91
N LYS A 277 -7.93 -8.18 -5.68
CA LYS A 277 -8.26 -8.40 -7.10
C LYS A 277 -9.68 -8.92 -7.29
N GLU A 278 -10.15 -9.78 -6.40
CA GLU A 278 -11.52 -10.26 -6.40
C GLU A 278 -12.53 -9.18 -6.01
N ALA A 279 -12.20 -8.34 -5.03
CA ALA A 279 -13.03 -7.19 -4.62
C ALA A 279 -13.20 -6.17 -5.76
N ALA A 280 -12.16 -6.04 -6.59
CA ALA A 280 -12.10 -5.16 -7.75
C ALA A 280 -12.88 -5.65 -8.98
N ALA A 281 -13.14 -6.96 -9.10
CA ALA A 281 -13.74 -7.53 -10.30
C ALA A 281 -15.21 -7.06 -10.48
N ARG A 282 -15.53 -6.49 -11.65
CA ARG A 282 -16.90 -6.16 -12.07
C ARG A 282 -17.55 -7.39 -12.71
N GLY A 283 -18.57 -7.96 -12.06
CA GLY A 283 -19.35 -9.08 -12.60
C GLY A 283 -19.31 -10.33 -11.72
N LYS A 284 -20.38 -11.13 -11.76
CA LYS A 284 -20.63 -12.32 -10.93
C LYS A 284 -19.35 -13.15 -10.74
N SER A 285 -18.96 -13.37 -9.48
CA SER A 285 -18.25 -14.60 -9.13
C SER A 285 -19.05 -15.74 -9.75
N VAL A 286 -18.41 -16.50 -10.64
CA VAL A 286 -18.97 -17.73 -11.18
C VAL A 286 -19.41 -18.56 -9.97
N GLN A 287 -20.72 -18.69 -9.78
CA GLN A 287 -21.26 -19.84 -9.08
C GLN A 287 -21.03 -21.01 -10.03
N GLY A 288 -20.09 -21.90 -9.69
CA GLY A 288 -19.82 -23.11 -10.44
C GLY A 288 -18.35 -23.31 -10.75
N GLU A 289 -17.54 -23.49 -9.73
CA GLU A 289 -16.48 -24.49 -9.67
C GLU A 289 -16.12 -24.59 -8.18
N GLU A 290 -16.62 -25.64 -7.53
CA GLU A 290 -16.11 -26.06 -6.23
C GLU A 290 -14.64 -26.42 -6.43
N GLU A 291 -13.74 -25.50 -6.09
CA GLU A 291 -12.40 -25.89 -5.69
C GLU A 291 -12.55 -26.94 -4.58
N PRO A 292 -11.85 -28.09 -4.68
CA PRO A 292 -11.90 -29.09 -3.63
C PRO A 292 -11.50 -28.40 -2.31
N PRO A 293 -12.24 -28.66 -1.22
CA PRO A 293 -11.98 -27.98 0.04
C PRO A 293 -10.52 -28.20 0.42
N PRO A 294 -9.80 -27.16 0.88
CA PRO A 294 -8.45 -27.33 1.41
C PRO A 294 -8.50 -28.40 2.51
N GLU A 295 -7.55 -29.35 2.49
CA GLU A 295 -7.45 -30.45 3.47
C GLU A 295 -7.44 -29.94 4.93
N HIS A 296 -7.15 -28.66 5.11
CA HIS A 296 -7.39 -27.92 6.33
C HIS A 296 -8.21 -26.65 6.03
N PRO A 297 -9.52 -26.62 6.37
CA PRO A 297 -10.23 -25.35 6.38
C PRO A 297 -9.50 -24.40 7.35
N PRO A 298 -9.34 -23.11 7.00
CA PRO A 298 -8.85 -22.14 7.97
C PRO A 298 -9.74 -22.24 9.22
N PRO A 299 -9.15 -22.37 10.42
CA PRO A 299 -9.94 -22.45 11.64
C PRO A 299 -10.88 -21.23 11.71
N PRO A 300 -12.12 -21.41 12.15
CA PRO A 300 -13.07 -20.31 12.26
C PRO A 300 -12.44 -19.21 13.12
N ALA A 301 -12.39 -17.99 12.57
CA ALA A 301 -12.02 -16.81 13.34
C ALA A 301 -13.04 -16.67 14.48
N ASP A 302 -12.63 -16.96 15.71
CA ASP A 302 -13.46 -16.79 16.90
C ASP A 302 -13.65 -15.29 17.16
N PHE A 303 -14.80 -14.80 16.70
CA PHE A 303 -15.27 -13.44 16.93
C PHE A 303 -15.75 -13.30 18.38
N GLN A 304 -15.15 -12.40 19.16
CA GLN A 304 -15.62 -12.09 20.52
C GLN A 304 -16.37 -10.75 20.53
N TRP A 305 -17.67 -10.81 20.84
CA TRP A 305 -18.45 -9.65 21.28
C TRP A 305 -18.23 -9.47 22.78
N ARG A 306 -17.94 -8.23 23.23
CA ARG A 306 -17.99 -7.84 24.65
C ARG A 306 -18.92 -6.65 24.76
N ASP A 307 -19.96 -6.83 25.59
CA ASP A 307 -20.92 -5.79 25.99
C ASP A 307 -20.29 -4.76 26.93
#